data_AF-A0A842LWM3-F1
#
_entry.id   AF-A0A842LWM3-F1
#
_cell.length_a   1.000
_cell.length_b   1.000
_cell.length_c   1.000
_cell.angle_alpha   90.00
_cell.angle_beta   90.00
_cell.angle_gamma   90.00
#
_symmetry.space_group_name_H-M   'P 1'
#
loop_
_entity.id
_entity.type
_entity.pdbx_description
1 polymer ?
#
loop_
_entity_poly.entity_id
_entity_poly.type
_entity_poly.pdbx_seq_one_letter_code
_entity_poly.pdbx_strand_id
1 'polypeptide(L)'
;ASYVAFAHGSNDVANAVGPVSAALGLFGAEIPRWLLAIGGLGIVIGLSTWGYRVIETVGERITALTPTRGFSAEFGTASTVLICSSLGLPISTTHTLVGAVVGVGLARGLEAVDLSVIRKIIYSWVVTVPVTAFGTLLLYIILEAVI
;
A
#
# COMPACT_ATOMS: atom_id res chain seq x y z
N ALA A 1 8.51 10.74 -7.02
CA ALA A 1 7.06 10.53 -7.22
C ALA A 1 6.74 9.50 -8.29
N SER A 2 6.97 9.76 -9.59
CA SER A 2 6.52 8.86 -10.67
C SER A 2 7.06 7.42 -10.59
N TYR A 3 8.28 7.25 -10.09
CA TYR A 3 8.88 5.94 -9.90
C TYR A 3 8.15 5.10 -8.83
N VAL A 4 7.80 5.71 -7.69
CA VAL A 4 6.97 5.07 -6.65
C VAL A 4 5.57 4.81 -7.17
N ALA A 5 4.96 5.74 -7.91
CA ALA A 5 3.62 5.55 -8.46
C ALA A 5 3.55 4.33 -9.39
N PHE A 6 4.56 4.16 -10.25
CA PHE A 6 4.68 2.98 -11.09
C PHE A 6 4.85 1.70 -10.25
N ALA A 7 5.82 1.70 -9.33
CA ALA A 7 6.09 0.56 -8.44
C ALA A 7 4.84 0.13 -7.64
N HIS A 8 4.12 1.12 -7.10
CA HIS A 8 2.90 0.92 -6.34
C HIS A 8 1.78 0.33 -7.20
N GLY A 9 1.61 0.81 -8.44
CA GLY A 9 0.66 0.23 -9.38
C GLY A 9 1.00 -1.22 -9.74
N SER A 10 2.29 -1.54 -9.94
CA SER A 10 2.74 -2.89 -10.26
C SER A 10 2.48 -3.90 -9.14
N ASN A 11 2.62 -3.50 -7.87
CA ASN A 11 2.38 -4.37 -6.72
C ASN A 11 0.88 -4.44 -6.35
N ASP A 12 0.23 -3.29 -6.20
CA ASP A 12 -1.06 -3.23 -5.51
C ASP A 12 -2.27 -3.52 -6.42
N VAL A 13 -2.10 -3.51 -7.74
CA VAL A 13 -3.18 -3.92 -8.67
C VAL A 13 -3.61 -5.37 -8.41
N ALA A 14 -2.69 -6.22 -7.98
CA ALA A 14 -2.96 -7.62 -7.64
C ALA A 14 -3.94 -7.77 -6.47
N ASN A 15 -3.97 -6.82 -5.52
CA ASN A 15 -4.86 -6.90 -4.36
C ASN A 15 -6.34 -6.82 -4.74
N ALA A 16 -6.66 -6.06 -5.80
CA ALA A 16 -8.03 -5.94 -6.32
C ALA A 16 -8.31 -6.97 -7.42
N VAL A 17 -7.36 -7.14 -8.35
CA VAL A 17 -7.55 -8.01 -9.52
C VAL A 17 -7.45 -9.48 -9.16
N GLY A 18 -6.64 -9.87 -8.18
CA GLY A 18 -6.47 -11.25 -7.74
C GLY A 18 -7.80 -11.92 -7.38
N PRO A 19 -8.57 -11.41 -6.40
CA PRO A 19 -9.88 -11.97 -6.04
C PRO A 19 -10.89 -11.98 -7.19
N VAL A 20 -10.89 -10.97 -8.06
CA VAL A 20 -11.81 -10.93 -9.22
C VAL A 20 -11.41 -11.97 -10.26
N SER A 21 -10.12 -12.13 -10.53
CA SER A 21 -9.61 -13.15 -11.47
C SER A 21 -9.93 -14.57 -10.98
N ALA A 22 -9.82 -14.80 -9.67
CA ALA A 22 -10.25 -16.01 -9.00
C ALA A 22 -11.75 -16.30 -9.21
N ALA A 23 -12.61 -15.30 -8.99
CA ALA A 23 -14.06 -15.43 -9.20
C ALA A 23 -14.43 -15.72 -10.68
N LEU A 24 -13.61 -15.28 -11.63
CA LEU A 24 -13.76 -15.57 -13.06
C LEU A 24 -13.17 -16.93 -13.48
N GLY A 25 -12.62 -17.71 -12.55
CA GLY A 25 -12.01 -19.02 -12.82
C GLY A 25 -10.65 -18.95 -13.52
N LEU A 26 -9.95 -17.82 -13.43
CA LEU A 26 -8.65 -17.59 -14.10
C LEU A 26 -7.45 -17.96 -13.21
N PHE A 27 -7.61 -18.88 -12.26
CA PHE A 27 -6.54 -19.29 -11.36
C PHE A 27 -5.35 -19.87 -12.13
N GLY A 28 -4.18 -19.24 -11.99
CA GLY A 28 -2.95 -19.65 -12.67
C GLY A 28 -2.92 -19.36 -14.18
N ALA A 29 -3.94 -18.69 -14.71
CA ALA A 29 -4.00 -18.24 -16.10
C ALA A 29 -3.44 -16.81 -16.25
N GLU A 30 -3.13 -16.44 -17.49
CA GLU A 30 -2.73 -15.06 -17.79
C GLU A 30 -3.91 -14.10 -17.52
N ILE A 31 -3.65 -13.05 -16.75
CA ILE A 31 -4.68 -12.08 -16.37
C ILE A 31 -4.98 -11.16 -17.57
N PRO A 32 -6.25 -11.05 -18.01
CA PRO A 32 -6.62 -10.18 -19.12
C PRO A 32 -6.26 -8.71 -18.86
N ARG A 33 -5.73 -8.04 -19.89
CA ARG A 33 -5.31 -6.62 -19.79
C ARG A 33 -6.43 -5.68 -19.39
N TRP A 34 -7.67 -5.96 -19.80
CA TRP A 34 -8.83 -5.14 -19.44
C TRP A 34 -9.10 -5.19 -17.92
N LEU A 35 -8.85 -6.33 -17.27
CA LEU A 35 -9.04 -6.49 -15.83
C LEU A 35 -7.98 -5.71 -15.05
N LEU A 36 -6.73 -5.75 -15.52
CA LEU A 36 -5.65 -4.90 -15.01
C LEU A 36 -5.97 -3.40 -15.21
N ALA A 37 -6.57 -3.03 -16.34
CA ALA A 37 -6.96 -1.65 -16.61
C ALA A 37 -8.05 -1.16 -15.65
N ILE A 38 -9.05 -2.00 -15.33
CA ILE A 38 -10.08 -1.67 -14.32
C ILE A 38 -9.44 -1.50 -12.94
N GLY A 39 -8.54 -2.39 -12.54
CA GLY A 39 -7.79 -2.26 -11.29
C GLY A 39 -6.99 -0.96 -11.22
N GLY A 40 -6.27 -0.62 -12.29
CA GLY A 40 -5.53 0.64 -12.40
C GLY A 40 -6.41 1.88 -12.34
N LEU A 41 -7.56 1.88 -13.03
CA LEU A 41 -8.53 2.97 -12.96
C LEU A 41 -9.07 3.15 -11.54
N GLY A 42 -9.39 2.04 -10.85
CA GLY A 42 -9.83 2.08 -9.46
C GLY A 42 -8.79 2.72 -8.52
N ILE A 43 -7.51 2.40 -8.69
CA ILE A 43 -6.41 3.01 -7.93
C ILE A 43 -6.37 4.53 -8.19
N VAL A 44 -6.43 4.96 -9.45
CA VAL A 44 -6.40 6.40 -9.81
C VAL A 44 -7.58 7.16 -9.21
N ILE A 45 -8.78 6.59 -9.27
CA ILE A 45 -9.99 7.18 -8.68
C ILE A 45 -9.87 7.26 -7.15
N GLY A 46 -9.40 6.19 -6.49
CA GLY A 46 -9.22 6.19 -5.04
C GLY A 46 -8.19 7.22 -4.57
N LEU A 47 -7.05 7.31 -5.27
CA LEU A 47 -6.00 8.28 -4.96
C LEU A 47 -6.47 9.73 -5.16
N SER A 48 -7.18 10.01 -6.25
CA SER A 48 -7.67 11.37 -6.55
C SER A 48 -8.78 11.83 -5.61
N THR A 49 -9.58 10.91 -5.06
CA THR A 49 -10.72 11.25 -4.18
C THR A 49 -10.36 11.32 -2.70
N TRP A 50 -9.51 10.41 -2.21
CA TRP A 50 -9.25 10.29 -0.76
C TRP A 50 -7.78 10.08 -0.39
N GLY A 51 -6.89 9.91 -1.37
CA GLY A 51 -5.47 9.64 -1.12
C GLY A 51 -4.73 10.75 -0.36
N TYR A 52 -5.20 12.00 -0.46
CA TYR A 52 -4.54 13.17 0.14
C TYR A 52 -4.31 13.04 1.65
N ARG A 53 -5.22 12.37 2.40
CA ARG A 53 -5.11 12.23 3.86
C ARG A 53 -3.89 11.39 4.28
N VAL A 54 -3.61 10.34 3.52
CA VAL A 54 -2.45 9.46 3.78
C VAL A 54 -1.17 10.16 3.35
N ILE A 55 -1.20 10.87 2.21
CA ILE A 55 -0.07 11.64 1.71
C ILE A 55 0.35 12.71 2.72
N GLU A 56 -0.59 13.45 3.31
CA GLU A 56 -0.32 14.43 4.37
C GLU A 56 0.32 13.78 5.61
N THR A 57 -0.22 12.63 6.05
CA THR A 57 0.30 11.94 7.23
C THR A 57 1.75 11.49 7.04
N VAL A 58 2.06 10.89 5.89
CA VAL A 58 3.42 10.41 5.61
C VAL A 58 4.37 11.55 5.29
N GLY A 59 3.89 12.58 4.59
CA GLY A 59 4.70 13.71 4.13
C GLY A 59 5.10 14.69 5.24
N GLU A 60 4.25 14.85 6.26
CA GLU A 60 4.43 15.92 7.24
C GLU A 60 4.53 15.43 8.69
N ARG A 61 3.92 14.29 9.03
CA ARG A 61 3.72 13.92 10.45
C ARG A 61 4.75 12.96 11.02
N ILE A 62 5.58 12.31 10.20
CA ILE A 62 6.58 11.33 10.67
C ILE A 62 7.92 12.02 10.97
N THR A 63 8.45 12.78 10.01
CA THR A 63 9.71 13.51 10.11
C THR A 63 9.72 14.64 9.08
N ALA A 64 10.50 15.69 9.32
CA ALA A 64 10.63 16.79 8.37
C ALA A 64 11.37 16.37 7.10
N LEU A 65 10.65 16.28 5.98
CA LEU A 65 11.18 15.89 4.68
C LEU A 65 11.64 17.13 3.88
N THR A 66 12.93 17.17 3.58
CA THR A 66 13.47 18.05 2.54
C THR A 66 13.39 17.34 1.17
N PRO A 67 13.46 18.06 0.03
CA PRO A 67 13.38 17.43 -1.29
C PRO A 67 14.36 16.26 -1.49
N THR A 68 15.58 16.39 -0.99
CA THR A 68 16.60 15.32 -1.03
C THR A 68 16.21 14.09 -0.23
N ARG A 69 15.62 14.27 0.96
CA ARG A 69 15.17 13.16 1.82
C ARG A 69 13.92 12.49 1.27
N GLY A 70 12.99 13.29 0.75
CA GLY A 70 11.82 12.80 0.03
C GLY A 70 12.24 11.94 -1.15
N PHE A 71 13.19 12.43 -1.96
CA PHE A 71 13.75 11.64 -3.06
C PHE A 71 14.38 10.33 -2.59
N SER A 72 15.23 10.34 -1.55
CA SER A 72 15.84 9.12 -1.01
C SER A 72 14.80 8.12 -0.50
N ALA A 73 13.78 8.60 0.22
CA ALA A 73 12.71 7.75 0.75
C ALA A 73 11.89 7.12 -0.39
N GLU A 74 11.47 7.94 -1.36
CA GLU A 74 10.72 7.49 -2.53
C GLU A 74 11.53 6.51 -3.39
N PHE A 75 12.80 6.80 -3.65
CA PHE A 75 13.67 5.93 -4.44
C PHE A 75 13.85 4.57 -3.77
N GLY A 76 14.20 4.55 -2.48
CA GLY A 76 14.35 3.31 -1.71
C GLY A 76 13.05 2.50 -1.66
N THR A 77 11.92 3.19 -1.52
CA THR A 77 10.59 2.56 -1.56
C THR A 77 10.32 1.91 -2.91
N ALA A 78 10.44 2.67 -4.00
CA ALA A 78 10.15 2.19 -5.35
C ALA A 78 11.05 1.03 -5.76
N SER A 79 12.35 1.10 -5.48
CA SER A 79 13.29 0.01 -5.77
C SER A 79 12.93 -1.27 -5.01
N THR A 80 12.64 -1.16 -3.72
CA THR A 80 12.24 -2.32 -2.90
C THR A 80 10.95 -2.94 -3.43
N VAL A 81 9.94 -2.11 -3.69
CA VAL A 81 8.64 -2.58 -4.22
C VAL A 81 8.82 -3.26 -5.57
N LEU A 82 9.58 -2.67 -6.51
CA LEU A 82 9.76 -3.28 -7.83
C LEU A 82 10.55 -4.59 -7.79
N ILE A 83 11.56 -4.70 -6.93
CA ILE A 83 12.30 -5.95 -6.74
C ILE A 83 11.36 -7.04 -6.19
N CYS A 84 10.53 -6.72 -5.20
CA CYS A 84 9.57 -7.69 -4.68
C CYS A 84 8.50 -8.06 -5.72
N SER A 85 7.97 -7.08 -6.45
CA SER A 85 6.99 -7.30 -7.52
C SER A 85 7.54 -8.17 -8.65
N SER A 86 8.80 -7.99 -9.04
CA SER A 86 9.42 -8.82 -10.10
C SER A 86 9.64 -10.27 -9.64
N LEU A 87 9.78 -10.49 -8.33
CA LEU A 87 9.81 -11.82 -7.72
C LEU A 87 8.41 -12.40 -7.44
N GLY A 88 7.33 -11.66 -7.75
CA GLY A 88 5.96 -12.07 -7.50
C GLY A 88 5.57 -12.07 -6.01
N LEU A 89 6.34 -11.38 -5.16
CA LEU A 89 6.09 -11.31 -3.72
C LEU A 89 5.12 -10.17 -3.42
N PRO A 90 3.91 -10.44 -2.89
CA PRO A 90 3.01 -9.38 -2.47
C PRO A 90 3.55 -8.73 -1.20
N ILE A 91 3.95 -7.47 -1.30
CA ILE A 91 4.41 -6.70 -0.15
C ILE A 91 3.50 -5.52 0.14
N SER A 92 3.68 -4.89 1.30
CA SER A 92 2.97 -3.66 1.64
C SER A 92 3.81 -2.43 1.30
N THR A 93 3.39 -1.71 0.26
CA THR A 93 3.97 -0.44 -0.18
C THR A 93 3.97 0.62 0.93
N THR A 94 2.92 0.64 1.76
CA THR A 94 2.80 1.57 2.90
C THR A 94 3.86 1.31 3.96
N HIS A 95 4.11 0.04 4.34
CA HIS A 95 5.18 -0.30 5.28
C HIS A 95 6.55 0.09 4.73
N THR A 96 6.79 -0.20 3.45
CA THR A 96 8.04 0.15 2.80
C THR A 96 8.27 1.66 2.80
N LEU A 97 7.25 2.46 2.47
CA LEU A 97 7.35 3.92 2.46
C LEU A 97 7.55 4.50 3.85
N VAL A 98 6.75 4.07 4.84
CA VAL A 98 6.91 4.52 6.23
C VAL A 98 8.29 4.14 6.75
N GLY A 99 8.75 2.91 6.50
CA GLY A 99 10.10 2.46 6.87
C GLY A 99 11.20 3.29 6.23
N ALA A 100 11.07 3.62 4.94
CA ALA A 100 12.02 4.48 4.24
C ALA A 100 12.06 5.89 4.85
N VAL A 101 10.89 6.51 5.08
CA VAL A 101 10.76 7.85 5.71
C VAL A 101 11.36 7.86 7.11
N VAL A 102 11.07 6.85 7.93
CA VAL A 102 11.68 6.67 9.26
C VAL A 102 13.19 6.52 9.13
N GLY A 103 13.69 5.73 8.18
CA GLY A 103 15.12 5.55 7.92
C GLY A 103 15.84 6.88 7.60
N VAL A 104 15.27 7.71 6.72
CA VAL A 104 15.86 9.03 6.42
C VAL A 104 15.75 10.00 7.59
N GLY A 105 14.70 9.87 8.41
CA GLY A 105 14.55 10.63 9.65
C GLY A 105 15.61 10.26 10.70
N LEU A 106 15.83 8.97 10.92
CA LEU A 106 16.80 8.44 11.87
C LEU A 106 18.25 8.80 11.53
N ALA A 107 18.56 9.06 10.25
CA ALA A 107 19.85 9.60 9.84
C ALA A 107 20.20 10.96 10.49
N ARG A 108 19.21 11.65 11.10
CA ARG A 108 19.40 12.88 11.88
C ARG A 108 19.32 12.69 13.39
N GLY A 109 19.16 11.45 13.85
CA GLY A 109 18.90 11.10 15.25
C GLY A 109 17.43 10.81 15.54
N LEU A 110 17.20 10.11 16.66
CA LEU A 110 15.87 9.66 17.09
C LEU A 110 14.89 10.82 17.32
N GLU A 111 15.38 11.99 17.75
CA GLU A 111 14.58 13.19 18.01
C GLU A 111 13.92 13.77 16.76
N ALA A 112 14.45 13.45 15.57
CA ALA A 112 13.91 13.91 14.30
C ALA A 112 12.67 13.11 13.84
N VAL A 113 12.26 12.10 14.60
CA VAL A 113 11.19 11.16 14.25
C VAL A 113 10.12 11.18 15.33
N ASP A 114 8.86 11.40 14.94
CA ASP A 114 7.73 11.37 15.87
C ASP A 114 7.32 9.92 16.19
N LEU A 115 7.81 9.41 17.32
CA LEU A 115 7.50 8.08 17.82
C LEU A 115 6.02 7.90 18.19
N SER A 116 5.32 8.98 18.55
CA SER A 116 3.89 8.93 18.86
C SER A 116 3.08 8.66 17.60
N VAL A 117 3.46 9.28 16.48
CA VAL A 117 2.85 9.02 15.17
C VAL A 117 3.16 7.61 14.70
N ILE A 118 4.42 7.15 14.80
CA ILE A 118 4.79 5.77 14.46
C ILE A 118 3.97 4.76 15.27
N ARG A 119 3.82 4.97 16.57
CA ARG A 119 3.01 4.09 17.42
C ARG A 119 1.56 4.02 16.96
N LYS A 120 0.96 5.14 16.55
CA LYS A 120 -0.41 5.18 16.00
C LYS A 120 -0.52 4.41 14.68
N ILE A 121 0.50 4.53 13.82
CA ILE A 121 0.58 3.81 12.55
C ILE A 121 0.70 2.29 12.79
N ILE A 122 1.59 1.86 13.69
CA ILE A 122 1.73 0.43 14.02
C ILE A 122 0.43 -0.12 14.61
N TYR A 123 -0.21 0.64 15.51
CA TYR A 123 -1.50 0.25 16.06
C TYR A 123 -2.56 0.10 14.96
N SER A 124 -2.62 1.02 14.00
CA SER A 124 -3.58 0.90 12.89
C SER A 124 -3.32 -0.33 12.02
N TRP A 125 -2.06 -0.69 11.76
CA TRP A 125 -1.72 -1.91 11.03
C TRP A 125 -2.18 -3.18 11.76
N VAL A 126 -1.92 -3.27 13.06
CA VAL A 126 -2.33 -4.42 13.88
C VAL A 126 -3.85 -4.53 13.96
N VAL A 127 -4.57 -3.41 14.03
CA VAL A 127 -6.04 -3.41 14.08
C VAL A 127 -6.68 -3.67 12.72
N THR A 128 -6.06 -3.25 11.62
CA THR A 128 -6.64 -3.39 10.28
C THR A 128 -6.85 -4.86 9.93
N VAL A 129 -5.88 -5.73 10.23
CA VAL A 129 -5.93 -7.17 9.90
C VAL A 129 -7.13 -7.91 10.55
N PRO A 130 -7.35 -7.87 11.88
CA PRO A 130 -8.48 -8.55 12.49
C PRO A 130 -9.81 -7.94 12.09
N VAL A 131 -9.88 -6.61 11.89
CA VAL A 131 -11.10 -5.94 11.45
C VAL A 131 -11.49 -6.38 10.04
N THR A 132 -10.55 -6.45 9.10
CA THR A 132 -10.83 -6.90 7.74
C THR A 132 -11.13 -8.40 7.69
N ALA A 133 -10.41 -9.22 8.47
CA ALA A 133 -10.68 -10.66 8.56
C ALA A 133 -12.08 -10.96 9.10
N PHE A 134 -12.46 -10.33 10.22
CA PHE A 134 -13.78 -10.50 10.82
C PHE A 134 -14.89 -9.94 9.94
N GLY A 135 -14.69 -8.77 9.34
CA GLY A 135 -15.63 -8.19 8.39
C GLY A 135 -15.87 -9.09 7.18
N THR A 136 -14.81 -9.68 6.64
CA THR A 136 -14.91 -10.63 5.51
C THR A 136 -15.67 -11.89 5.91
N LEU A 137 -15.38 -12.47 7.08
CA LEU A 137 -16.07 -13.64 7.62
C LEU A 137 -17.57 -13.37 7.80
N LEU A 138 -17.94 -12.23 8.40
CA LEU A 138 -19.33 -11.86 8.59
C LEU A 138 -20.07 -11.70 7.26
N LEU A 139 -19.47 -11.01 6.30
CA LEU A 139 -20.06 -10.85 4.97
C LEU A 139 -20.27 -12.19 4.27
N TYR A 140 -19.31 -13.11 4.40
CA TYR A 140 -19.42 -14.46 3.85
C TYR A 140 -20.60 -15.23 4.45
N ILE A 141 -20.71 -15.27 5.79
CA ILE A 141 -21.82 -15.96 6.49
C ILE A 141 -23.18 -15.37 6.08
N ILE A 142 -23.27 -14.04 5.96
CA ILE A 142 -24.51 -13.37 5.54
C ILE A 142 -24.87 -13.77 4.10
N LEU A 143 -23.90 -13.77 3.18
CA LEU A 143 -24.16 -14.16 1.79
C LEU A 143 -24.57 -15.63 1.69
N GLU A 144 -23.92 -16.52 2.44
CA GLU A 144 -24.25 -17.95 2.50
C GLU A 144 -25.64 -18.19 3.10
N ALA A 145 -26.11 -17.35 4.02
CA ALA A 145 -27.46 -17.48 4.57
C ALA A 145 -28.56 -17.00 3.60
N VAL A 146 -28.21 -16.20 2.58
CA VAL A 146 -29.16 -15.63 1.61
C VAL A 146 -29.27 -16.45 0.32
N ILE A 147 -28.18 -17.12 -0.08
CA ILE A 147 -28.07 -17.95 -1.28
C ILE A 147 -28.44 -19.40 -0.95
#